data_AF-A0A7I8W9Q0-F1
#
_entry.id   AF-A0A7I8W9Q0-F1
#
_cell.length_a   1.000
_cell.length_b   1.000
_cell.length_c   1.000
_cell.angle_alpha   90.00
_cell.angle_beta   90.00
_cell.angle_gamma   90.00
#
_symmetry.space_group_name_H-M   'P 1'
#
loop_
_entity.id
_entity.type
_entity.pdbx_description
1 polymer ?
#
loop_
_entity_poly.entity_id
_entity_poly.type
_entity_poly.pdbx_seq_one_letter_code
_entity_poly.pdbx_strand_id
1 'polypeptide(L)'
;MNEETSYILRIRVYAQHYKESIVATLSILLITISVFLVAGIGVVAVKLSSIQQKFIVHPESIWAERYLLDNVNLSAKIESSFSNGNYECNTGECLRMTAKISENMDRRVSPCEDFYQYACGGFINRNQYPQQEFYSVKYTIKESLKYDIWMKIKNELMKPVRKCNFKLMNKYGVLEEEILL
;
A
#
# COMPACT_ATOMS: atom_id res chain seq x y z
N MET A 1 -67.32 49.49 36.22
CA MET A 1 -66.27 48.94 35.34
C MET A 1 -66.89 48.72 33.98
N ASN A 2 -66.38 49.39 32.95
CA ASN A 2 -67.02 49.41 31.63
C ASN A 2 -66.76 48.10 30.90
N GLU A 3 -67.73 47.66 30.10
CA GLU A 3 -67.69 46.43 29.30
C GLU A 3 -66.45 46.38 28.39
N GLU A 4 -66.04 47.53 27.85
CA GLU A 4 -64.82 47.69 27.04
C GLU A 4 -63.53 47.38 27.82
N THR A 5 -63.44 47.75 29.10
CA THR A 5 -62.23 47.49 29.91
C THR A 5 -62.06 46.00 30.21
N SER A 6 -63.17 45.28 30.38
CA SER A 6 -63.18 43.81 30.56
C SER A 6 -62.67 43.09 29.30
N TYR A 7 -63.07 43.56 28.12
CA TYR A 7 -62.65 42.99 26.84
C TYR A 7 -61.14 43.15 26.60
N ILE A 8 -60.59 44.34 26.85
CA ILE A 8 -59.15 44.61 26.68
C ILE A 8 -58.29 43.78 27.64
N LEU A 9 -58.75 43.58 28.89
CA LEU A 9 -58.05 42.72 29.86
C LEU A 9 -58.03 41.26 29.41
N ARG A 10 -59.14 40.74 28.87
CA ARG A 10 -59.19 39.37 28.31
C ARG A 10 -58.24 39.18 27.13
N ILE A 11 -58.12 40.18 26.24
CA ILE A 11 -57.17 40.13 25.12
C ILE A 11 -55.72 40.11 25.63
N ARG A 12 -55.37 40.93 26.63
CA ARG A 12 -54.01 40.94 27.19
C ARG A 12 -53.66 39.65 27.89
N VAL A 13 -54.58 39.09 28.68
CA VAL A 13 -54.39 37.78 29.33
C VAL A 13 -54.23 36.68 28.28
N TYR A 14 -55.04 36.70 27.22
CA TYR A 14 -54.91 35.75 26.10
C TYR A 14 -53.59 35.91 25.36
N ALA A 15 -53.19 37.14 25.03
CA ALA A 15 -51.92 37.43 24.37
C ALA A 15 -50.70 37.06 25.24
N GLN A 16 -50.81 37.20 26.57
CA GLN A 16 -49.77 36.81 27.51
C GLN A 16 -49.67 35.29 27.66
N HIS A 17 -50.81 34.59 27.82
CA HIS A 17 -50.84 33.12 27.78
C HIS A 17 -50.32 32.55 26.46
N TYR A 18 -50.63 33.19 25.34
CA TYR A 18 -50.16 32.80 24.02
C TYR A 18 -48.64 32.99 23.88
N LYS A 19 -48.08 34.09 24.38
CA LYS A 19 -46.62 34.31 24.41
C LYS A 19 -45.90 33.27 25.26
N GLU A 20 -46.37 33.00 26.48
CA GLU A 20 -45.78 31.99 27.36
C GLU A 20 -45.87 30.58 26.73
N SER A 21 -47.00 30.27 26.09
CA SER A 21 -47.19 29.00 25.37
C SER A 21 -46.26 28.88 24.15
N ILE A 22 -46.06 29.95 23.38
CA ILE A 22 -45.09 29.97 22.27
C ILE A 22 -43.66 29.79 22.80
N VAL A 23 -43.28 30.48 23.85
CA VAL A 23 -41.92 30.37 24.42
C VAL A 23 -41.68 28.96 24.95
N ALA A 24 -42.67 28.35 25.61
CA ALA A 24 -42.58 26.97 26.08
C ALA A 24 -42.48 25.96 24.92
N THR A 25 -43.23 26.15 23.84
CA THR A 25 -43.16 25.25 22.66
C THR A 25 -41.83 25.39 21.91
N LEU A 26 -41.32 26.61 21.75
CA LEU A 26 -40.02 26.86 21.14
C LEU A 26 -38.87 26.31 21.98
N SER A 27 -38.93 26.44 23.32
CA SER A 27 -37.89 25.89 24.20
C SER A 27 -37.87 24.36 24.17
N ILE A 28 -39.03 23.70 24.19
CA ILE A 28 -39.14 22.24 24.03
C ILE A 28 -38.58 21.81 22.66
N LEU A 29 -38.95 22.50 21.58
CA LEU A 29 -38.46 22.19 20.24
C LEU A 29 -36.93 22.30 20.16
N LEU A 30 -36.34 23.36 20.72
CA LEU A 30 -34.88 23.52 20.77
C LEU A 30 -34.18 22.42 21.58
N ILE A 31 -34.75 22.01 22.72
CA ILE A 31 -34.22 20.92 23.54
C ILE A 31 -34.30 19.59 22.79
N THR A 32 -35.40 19.31 22.10
CA THR A 32 -35.52 18.07 21.33
C THR A 32 -34.50 18.01 20.19
N ILE A 33 -34.32 19.11 19.45
CA ILE A 33 -33.32 19.20 18.37
C ILE A 33 -31.90 19.00 18.92
N SER A 34 -31.56 19.62 20.06
CA SER A 34 -30.22 19.46 20.65
C SER A 34 -29.95 18.01 21.09
N VAL A 35 -30.94 17.33 21.67
CA VAL A 35 -30.83 15.91 22.04
C VAL A 35 -30.62 15.02 20.80
N PHE A 36 -31.37 15.26 19.72
CA PHE A 36 -31.18 14.51 18.46
C PHE A 36 -29.82 14.78 17.81
N LEU A 37 -29.32 16.01 17.87
CA LEU A 37 -27.98 16.35 17.38
C LEU A 37 -26.90 15.67 18.21
N VAL A 38 -26.98 15.72 19.55
CA VAL A 38 -26.00 15.05 20.42
C VAL A 38 -26.03 13.53 20.23
N ALA A 39 -27.22 12.92 20.17
CA ALA A 39 -27.37 11.48 19.92
C ALA A 39 -26.89 11.11 18.50
N GLY A 40 -27.23 11.91 17.48
CA GLY A 40 -26.83 11.70 16.10
C GLY A 40 -25.32 11.83 15.89
N ILE A 41 -24.71 12.87 16.46
CA ILE A 41 -23.25 13.06 16.47
C ILE A 41 -22.58 11.90 17.22
N GLY A 42 -23.13 11.44 18.34
CA GLY A 42 -22.64 10.26 19.07
C GLY A 42 -22.68 8.98 18.22
N VAL A 43 -23.80 8.70 17.54
CA VAL A 43 -23.93 7.53 16.65
C VAL A 43 -23.00 7.63 15.44
N VAL A 44 -22.86 8.81 14.83
CA VAL A 44 -21.95 9.04 13.70
C VAL A 44 -20.49 8.95 14.15
N ALA A 45 -20.13 9.49 15.31
CA ALA A 45 -18.78 9.39 15.88
C ALA A 45 -18.42 7.94 16.24
N VAL A 46 -19.35 7.18 16.82
CA VAL A 46 -19.18 5.74 17.11
C VAL A 46 -19.10 4.92 15.82
N LYS A 47 -19.88 5.26 14.79
CA LYS A 47 -19.77 4.63 13.46
C LYS A 47 -18.45 4.99 12.77
N LEU A 48 -17.96 6.23 12.86
CA LEU A 48 -16.68 6.68 12.30
C LEU A 48 -15.48 6.06 13.02
N SER A 49 -15.52 5.92 14.35
CA SER A 49 -14.50 5.16 15.09
C SER A 49 -14.56 3.66 14.77
N SER A 50 -15.74 3.12 14.45
CA SER A 50 -15.89 1.75 13.93
C SER A 50 -15.44 1.58 12.47
N ILE A 51 -15.39 2.67 11.68
CA ILE A 51 -14.93 2.62 10.28
C ILE A 51 -13.40 2.56 10.20
N GLN A 52 -12.66 3.09 11.17
CA GLN A 52 -11.20 2.89 11.26
C GLN A 52 -10.79 1.45 11.68
N GLN A 53 -11.74 0.61 12.09
CA GLN A 53 -11.52 -0.85 12.25
C GLN A 53 -12.02 -1.69 11.06
N LYS A 54 -12.44 -1.04 9.98
CA LYS A 54 -12.77 -1.71 8.71
C LYS A 54 -12.02 -1.09 7.53
N PHE A 55 -10.82 -0.54 7.79
CA PHE A 55 -9.73 -0.59 6.84
C PHE A 55 -8.95 -1.88 7.13
N ILE A 56 -8.82 -2.69 6.09
CA ILE A 56 -8.35 -4.06 6.10
C ILE A 56 -6.91 -4.08 6.63
N VAL A 57 -6.73 -4.36 7.92
CA VAL A 57 -5.64 -5.25 8.29
C VAL A 57 -5.99 -6.56 7.59
N HIS A 58 -5.31 -6.81 6.46
CA HIS A 58 -5.36 -8.12 5.86
C HIS A 58 -5.05 -9.13 6.97
N PRO A 59 -5.67 -10.31 6.98
CA PRO A 59 -5.32 -11.36 7.95
C PRO A 59 -3.81 -11.64 7.98
N GLU A 60 -3.06 -11.19 6.96
CA GLU A 60 -1.60 -11.22 6.83
C GLU A 60 -0.74 -10.55 7.91
N SER A 61 -1.25 -9.62 8.71
CA SER A 61 -0.37 -8.95 9.69
C SER A 61 -0.35 -9.61 11.07
N ILE A 62 -1.30 -10.49 11.43
CA ILE A 62 -1.31 -11.17 12.74
C ILE A 62 -0.31 -12.34 12.74
N TRP A 63 0.00 -12.91 11.59
CA TRP A 63 1.06 -13.91 11.46
C TRP A 63 2.43 -13.29 11.19
N ALA A 64 2.56 -11.99 10.91
CA ALA A 64 3.86 -11.37 10.66
C ALA A 64 4.83 -11.52 11.85
N GLU A 65 4.35 -11.42 13.08
CA GLU A 65 5.17 -11.59 14.29
C GLU A 65 5.59 -13.06 14.49
N ARG A 66 4.74 -14.02 14.11
CA ARG A 66 5.07 -15.45 14.11
C ARG A 66 5.97 -15.86 12.93
N TYR A 67 5.78 -15.24 11.77
CA TYR A 67 6.63 -15.41 10.58
C TYR A 67 8.04 -14.86 10.83
N LEU A 68 8.17 -13.73 11.52
CA LEU A 68 9.47 -13.16 11.90
C LEU A 68 10.18 -14.03 12.95
N LEU A 69 9.49 -14.56 13.96
CA LEU A 69 10.11 -15.47 14.93
C LEU A 69 10.46 -16.84 14.32
N ASP A 70 9.64 -17.37 13.43
CA ASP A 70 9.95 -18.61 12.70
C ASP A 70 11.14 -18.40 11.75
N ASN A 71 11.28 -17.22 11.13
CA ASN A 71 12.40 -16.87 10.25
C ASN A 71 13.68 -16.47 10.99
N VAL A 72 13.60 -15.90 12.19
CA VAL A 72 14.76 -15.60 13.06
C VAL A 72 15.33 -16.89 13.66
N ASN A 73 14.45 -17.81 14.08
CA ASN A 73 14.87 -19.16 14.46
C ASN A 73 15.35 -19.96 13.25
N LEU A 74 14.80 -19.75 12.05
CA LEU A 74 15.31 -20.34 10.82
C LEU A 74 16.66 -19.74 10.42
N SER A 75 16.91 -18.44 10.56
CA SER A 75 18.19 -17.82 10.25
C SER A 75 19.27 -18.27 11.24
N ALA A 76 18.95 -18.35 12.54
CA ALA A 76 19.86 -18.92 13.55
C ALA A 76 20.06 -20.45 13.37
N LYS A 77 19.04 -21.17 12.90
CA LYS A 77 19.13 -22.59 12.54
C LYS A 77 19.91 -22.82 11.25
N ILE A 78 19.81 -21.92 10.27
CA ILE A 78 20.60 -21.90 9.04
C ILE A 78 22.05 -21.57 9.39
N GLU A 79 22.31 -20.59 10.26
CA GLU A 79 23.66 -20.25 10.74
C GLU A 79 24.32 -21.44 11.48
N SER A 80 23.57 -22.13 12.35
CA SER A 80 24.08 -23.34 13.04
C SER A 80 24.20 -24.55 12.11
N SER A 81 23.39 -24.66 11.05
CA SER A 81 23.53 -25.68 9.99
C SER A 81 24.71 -25.40 9.06
N PHE A 82 25.04 -24.12 8.84
CA PHE A 82 26.20 -23.70 8.03
C PHE A 82 27.53 -24.06 8.69
N SER A 83 27.55 -24.17 10.03
CA SER A 83 28.71 -24.59 10.82
C SER A 83 29.00 -26.10 10.75
N ASN A 84 28.00 -26.93 10.38
CA ASN A 84 28.11 -28.40 10.34
C ASN A 84 28.31 -29.00 8.92
N GLY A 85 28.69 -28.18 7.93
CA GLY A 85 29.21 -28.66 6.65
C GLY A 85 28.21 -29.23 5.64
N ASN A 86 26.92 -29.35 5.97
CA ASN A 86 25.88 -29.73 5.01
C ASN A 86 24.86 -28.60 4.82
N TYR A 87 25.16 -27.70 3.87
CA TYR A 87 24.30 -26.60 3.44
C TYR A 87 23.33 -27.00 2.31
N GLU A 88 23.28 -28.28 1.97
CA GLU A 88 22.43 -28.81 0.90
C GLU A 88 21.03 -29.12 1.43
N CYS A 89 20.02 -28.55 0.76
CA CYS A 89 18.63 -28.83 1.06
C CYS A 89 18.06 -29.79 0.00
N ASN A 90 17.61 -30.96 0.45
CA ASN A 90 17.09 -32.04 -0.40
C ASN A 90 15.55 -32.14 -0.39
N THR A 91 14.86 -31.07 0.02
CA THR A 91 13.38 -31.04 -0.04
C THR A 91 12.91 -30.90 -1.49
N GLY A 92 11.75 -31.49 -1.83
CA GLY A 92 11.20 -31.40 -3.18
C GLY A 92 11.00 -29.94 -3.65
N GLU A 93 10.60 -29.05 -2.74
CA GLU A 93 10.46 -27.62 -2.99
C GLU A 93 11.81 -26.94 -3.30
N CYS A 94 12.86 -27.26 -2.53
CA CYS A 94 14.18 -26.71 -2.79
C CYS A 94 14.77 -27.21 -4.12
N LEU A 95 14.61 -28.50 -4.43
CA LEU A 95 15.05 -29.08 -5.70
C LEU A 95 14.30 -28.46 -6.88
N ARG A 96 12.98 -28.26 -6.77
CA ARG A 96 12.17 -27.60 -7.80
C ARG A 96 12.62 -26.15 -8.02
N MET A 97 12.86 -25.41 -6.94
CA MET A 97 13.36 -24.04 -7.02
C MET A 97 14.75 -23.99 -7.64
N THR A 98 15.66 -24.87 -7.21
CA THR A 98 17.03 -24.97 -7.72
C THR A 98 17.04 -25.31 -9.21
N ALA A 99 16.18 -26.24 -9.64
CA ALA A 99 16.00 -26.57 -11.04
C ALA A 99 15.53 -25.34 -11.84
N LYS A 100 14.53 -24.61 -11.36
CA LYS A 100 14.02 -23.38 -11.99
C LYS A 100 15.11 -22.31 -12.12
N ILE A 101 15.87 -22.06 -11.05
CA ILE A 101 16.99 -21.11 -11.06
C ILE A 101 18.03 -21.56 -12.07
N SER A 102 18.42 -22.84 -12.05
CA SER A 102 19.41 -23.38 -12.97
C SER A 102 18.98 -23.33 -14.43
N GLU A 103 17.69 -23.48 -14.71
CA GLU A 103 17.13 -23.34 -16.05
C GLU A 103 17.28 -21.90 -16.56
N ASN A 104 17.14 -20.91 -15.69
CA ASN A 104 17.20 -19.49 -16.07
C ASN A 104 18.63 -18.98 -16.27
N MET A 105 19.64 -19.67 -15.75
CA MET A 105 21.03 -19.27 -15.87
C MET A 105 21.62 -19.57 -17.26
N ASP A 106 22.44 -18.65 -17.78
CA ASP A 106 23.32 -18.88 -18.93
C ASP A 106 24.77 -19.08 -18.45
N ARG A 107 25.13 -20.35 -18.20
CA ARG A 107 26.45 -20.73 -17.67
C ARG A 107 27.61 -20.51 -18.64
N ARG A 108 27.35 -20.04 -19.87
CA ARG A 108 28.38 -19.71 -20.86
C ARG A 108 29.02 -18.33 -20.61
N VAL A 109 28.37 -17.49 -19.80
CA VAL A 109 28.83 -16.14 -19.47
C VAL A 109 29.39 -16.14 -18.05
N SER A 110 30.52 -15.48 -17.81
CA SER A 110 31.04 -15.37 -16.45
C SER A 110 30.14 -14.45 -15.60
N PRO A 111 29.77 -14.83 -14.37
CA PRO A 111 29.00 -13.95 -13.48
C PRO A 111 29.75 -12.65 -13.14
N CYS A 112 31.06 -12.62 -13.31
CA CYS A 112 31.90 -11.44 -13.11
C CYS A 112 31.91 -10.49 -14.32
N GLU A 113 31.57 -10.98 -15.51
CA GLU A 113 31.53 -10.21 -16.76
C GLU A 113 30.16 -9.58 -16.98
N ASP A 114 29.10 -10.39 -16.89
CA ASP A 114 27.71 -9.93 -16.97
C ASP A 114 26.83 -10.83 -16.10
N PHE A 115 26.65 -10.42 -14.85
CA PHE A 115 25.82 -11.15 -13.89
C PHE A 115 24.37 -11.28 -14.35
N TYR A 116 23.85 -10.27 -15.06
CA TYR A 116 22.47 -10.30 -15.53
C TYR A 116 22.28 -11.36 -16.61
N GLN A 117 23.18 -11.40 -17.60
CA GLN A 117 23.15 -12.44 -18.63
C GLN A 117 23.44 -13.83 -18.02
N TYR A 118 24.38 -13.95 -17.08
CA TYR A 118 24.62 -15.21 -16.38
C TYR A 118 23.39 -15.71 -15.61
N ALA A 119 22.70 -14.82 -14.89
CA ALA A 119 21.57 -15.21 -14.04
C ALA A 119 20.24 -15.41 -14.81
N CYS A 120 20.01 -14.60 -15.86
CA CYS A 120 18.71 -14.52 -16.55
C CYS A 120 18.76 -14.93 -18.03
N GLY A 121 19.94 -15.13 -18.62
CA GLY A 121 20.10 -15.36 -20.05
C GLY A 121 19.38 -16.60 -20.57
N GLY A 122 19.31 -17.67 -19.77
CA GLY A 122 18.56 -18.87 -20.10
C GLY A 122 17.06 -18.60 -20.24
N PHE A 123 16.50 -17.80 -19.33
CA PHE A 123 15.09 -17.39 -19.40
C PHE A 123 14.81 -16.53 -20.65
N ILE A 124 15.65 -15.52 -20.91
CA ILE A 124 15.51 -14.62 -22.06
C ILE A 124 15.54 -15.40 -23.37
N ASN A 125 16.42 -16.40 -23.48
CA ASN A 125 16.54 -17.22 -24.67
C ASN A 125 15.29 -18.07 -24.93
N ARG A 126 14.63 -18.57 -23.86
CA ARG A 126 13.41 -19.38 -23.98
C ARG A 126 12.13 -18.54 -24.11
N ASN A 127 12.12 -17.35 -23.52
CA ASN A 127 10.95 -16.51 -23.38
C ASN A 127 11.10 -15.19 -24.14
N GLN A 128 11.35 -15.31 -25.44
CA GLN A 128 11.46 -14.15 -26.33
C GLN A 128 10.08 -13.56 -26.56
N TYR A 129 9.87 -12.36 -26.05
CA TYR A 129 8.65 -11.60 -26.27
C TYR A 129 8.61 -11.07 -27.71
N PRO A 130 7.48 -11.19 -28.45
CA PRO A 130 7.36 -10.57 -29.76
C PRO A 130 7.49 -9.05 -29.59
N GLN A 131 8.47 -8.45 -30.26
CA GLN A 131 8.81 -7.02 -30.14
C GLN A 131 7.60 -6.09 -30.38
N GLN A 132 6.59 -6.56 -31.11
CA GLN A 132 5.38 -5.80 -31.44
C GLN A 132 4.58 -5.36 -30.21
N GLU A 133 4.57 -6.16 -29.14
CA GLU A 133 3.83 -5.82 -27.93
C GLU A 133 4.60 -4.85 -27.00
N PHE A 134 5.90 -4.62 -27.24
CA PHE A 134 6.70 -3.67 -26.45
C PHE A 134 6.48 -2.21 -26.86
N TYR A 135 6.16 -1.97 -28.14
CA TYR A 135 5.93 -0.61 -28.65
C TYR A 135 4.73 0.07 -28.00
N SER A 136 3.66 -0.67 -27.68
CA SER A 136 2.46 -0.12 -27.01
C SER A 136 2.77 0.35 -25.57
N VAL A 137 3.66 -0.36 -24.86
CA VAL A 137 4.08 0.03 -23.51
C VAL A 137 5.01 1.24 -23.53
N LYS A 138 5.92 1.33 -24.52
CA LYS A 138 6.88 2.43 -24.66
C LYS A 138 6.21 3.81 -24.76
N TYR A 139 5.11 3.91 -25.50
CA TYR A 139 4.38 5.19 -25.66
C TYR A 139 3.47 5.53 -24.48
N THR A 140 3.18 4.56 -23.60
CA THR A 140 2.26 4.75 -22.46
C THR A 140 2.99 5.21 -21.20
N ILE A 141 4.30 4.94 -21.09
CA ILE A 141 5.12 5.40 -19.96
C ILE A 141 5.47 6.87 -20.18
N LYS A 142 4.76 7.77 -19.49
CA LYS A 142 5.09 9.20 -19.45
C LYS A 142 6.54 9.40 -19.02
N GLU A 143 7.22 10.34 -19.65
CA GLU A 143 8.65 10.62 -19.45
C GLU A 143 9.01 10.95 -17.99
N SER A 144 8.07 11.54 -17.24
CA SER A 144 8.19 11.77 -15.79
C SER A 144 8.30 10.49 -14.98
N LEU A 145 7.65 9.39 -15.41
CA LEU A 145 7.66 8.11 -14.73
C LEU A 145 8.98 7.35 -14.95
N LYS A 146 9.68 7.63 -16.05
CA LYS A 146 10.98 7.00 -16.38
C LYS A 146 12.03 7.33 -15.32
N TYR A 147 12.11 8.59 -14.90
CA TYR A 147 13.09 9.04 -13.89
C TYR A 147 12.78 8.46 -12.50
N ASP A 148 11.51 8.49 -12.09
CA ASP A 148 11.09 7.97 -10.78
C ASP A 148 11.35 6.47 -10.61
N ILE A 149 11.08 5.69 -11.66
CA ILE A 149 11.34 4.25 -11.68
C ILE A 149 12.84 3.98 -11.64
N TRP A 150 13.62 4.67 -12.48
CA TRP A 150 15.06 4.45 -12.57
C TRP A 150 15.76 4.74 -11.24
N MET A 151 15.39 5.82 -10.56
CA MET A 151 15.99 6.20 -9.27
C MET A 151 15.69 5.18 -8.16
N LYS A 152 14.47 4.63 -8.11
CA LYS A 152 14.12 3.57 -7.16
C LYS A 152 14.88 2.27 -7.44
N ILE A 153 14.95 1.85 -8.70
CA ILE A 153 15.69 0.65 -9.11
C ILE A 153 17.17 0.79 -8.75
N LYS A 154 17.76 1.93 -9.08
CA LYS A 154 19.18 2.21 -8.82
C LYS A 154 19.50 2.08 -7.33
N ASN A 155 18.70 2.69 -6.48
CA ASN A 155 18.96 2.73 -5.03
C ASN A 155 18.75 1.37 -4.34
N GLU A 156 17.86 0.53 -4.84
CA GLU A 156 17.62 -0.81 -4.28
C GLU A 156 18.57 -1.88 -4.85
N LEU A 157 18.91 -1.82 -6.14
CA LEU A 157 19.72 -2.85 -6.79
C LEU A 157 21.22 -2.58 -6.76
N MET A 158 21.69 -1.34 -6.55
CA MET A 158 23.13 -1.02 -6.49
C MET A 158 23.74 -1.14 -5.09
N LYS A 159 23.28 -2.10 -4.28
CA LYS A 159 24.06 -2.52 -3.10
C LYS A 159 25.19 -3.43 -3.56
N PRO A 160 26.44 -3.19 -3.15
CA PRO A 160 27.60 -3.88 -3.71
C PRO A 160 27.54 -5.38 -3.40
N VAL A 161 27.28 -6.19 -4.42
CA VAL A 161 27.60 -7.62 -4.41
C VAL A 161 29.14 -7.73 -4.50
N ARG A 162 29.73 -8.71 -3.80
CA ARG A 162 31.19 -8.88 -3.59
C ARG A 162 32.09 -8.57 -4.80
N LYS A 163 33.33 -8.10 -4.51
CA LYS A 163 34.46 -7.75 -5.41
C LYS A 163 34.50 -8.58 -6.71
N CYS A 164 33.70 -8.20 -7.69
CA CYS A 164 33.91 -8.48 -9.09
C CYS A 164 34.26 -7.12 -9.72
N ASN A 165 35.17 -7.11 -10.69
CA ASN A 165 35.41 -5.92 -11.49
C ASN A 165 34.23 -5.81 -12.48
N PHE A 166 33.08 -5.39 -11.96
CA PHE A 166 31.80 -5.41 -12.65
C PHE A 166 31.85 -4.50 -13.88
N LYS A 167 31.79 -5.09 -15.08
CA LYS A 167 31.35 -4.37 -16.28
C LYS A 167 29.81 -4.35 -16.28
N LEU A 168 29.21 -3.67 -15.30
CA LEU A 168 27.75 -3.58 -15.24
C LEU A 168 27.25 -2.41 -16.09
N MET A 169 26.28 -2.76 -16.95
CA MET A 169 25.43 -1.90 -17.78
C MET A 169 26.02 -1.41 -19.11
N ASN A 170 25.98 -2.24 -20.15
CA ASN A 170 25.72 -1.72 -21.49
C ASN A 170 24.91 -2.67 -22.40
N LYS A 171 23.72 -3.09 -21.94
CA LYS A 171 22.72 -3.69 -22.85
C LYS A 171 21.35 -2.99 -22.80
N TYR A 172 21.12 -2.15 -21.77
CA TYR A 172 19.96 -1.25 -21.69
C TYR A 172 20.34 0.23 -21.52
N GLY A 173 21.60 0.58 -21.79
CA GLY A 173 22.02 1.94 -22.10
C GLY A 173 21.61 2.29 -23.54
N VAL A 174 20.31 2.23 -23.84
CA VAL A 174 19.81 2.84 -25.07
C VAL A 174 19.58 4.31 -24.75
N LEU A 175 20.34 5.15 -25.45
CA LEU A 175 20.37 6.63 -25.46
C LEU A 175 21.47 7.29 -24.61
N GLU A 176 22.75 7.16 -24.99
CA GLU A 176 23.66 8.31 -24.79
C GLU A 176 24.82 8.48 -25.80
N GLU A 177 25.00 7.64 -26.84
CA GLU A 177 26.14 7.83 -27.77
C GLU A 177 25.85 7.65 -29.28
N GLU A 178 24.65 7.98 -29.77
CA GLU A 178 24.40 8.11 -31.22
C GLU A 178 23.75 9.45 -31.62
N ILE A 179 24.15 10.54 -30.94
CA ILE A 179 23.95 11.92 -31.45
C ILE A 179 25.32 12.61 -31.48
N LEU A 180 26.19 12.12 -32.36
CA LEU A 180 27.28 12.90 -32.96
C LEU A 180 27.78 12.14 -34.19
N LEU A 181 26.95 12.17 -35.24
CA LEU A 181 27.28 12.42 -36.65
C LEU A 181 25.98 12.51 -37.46
#